data_AF-A0A3M1VEG5-F1
#
_entry.id   AF-A0A3M1VEG5-F1
#
_cell.length_a   1.000
_cell.length_b   1.000
_cell.length_c   1.000
_cell.angle_alpha   90.00
_cell.angle_beta   90.00
_cell.angle_gamma   90.00
#
_symmetry.space_group_name_H-M   'P 1'
#
loop_
_entity.id
_entity.type
_entity.pdbx_description
1 polymer ?
#
loop_
_entity_poly.entity_id
_entity_poly.type
_entity_poly.pdbx_seq_one_letter_code
_entity_poly.pdbx_strand_id
1 'polypeptide(L)'
;KISDWTHVNTLQLLPANQWYKRGDERFKPGNLLIQPRNWWTFIIIDRESGKAVWEYHGHYRGGISGGHDAHMIPEGLPGAGNILVFDNGTETHKGESIILEINPHTNEIVWKYEDGTHFFSKTRGAVQRLPNGNTFISEDLRGRCFEVTKEGKIVWEYISPVEINRARRYPLEYCPVCAKT
;
A
#
# COMPACT_ATOMS: atom_id res chain seq x y z
N LYS A 1 -8.12 19.45 -22.82
CA LYS A 1 -7.63 19.90 -21.49
C LYS A 1 -7.55 18.67 -20.60
N ILE A 2 -6.38 18.28 -20.13
CA ILE A 2 -6.24 17.28 -19.06
C ILE A 2 -6.61 18.01 -17.77
N SER A 3 -7.75 17.70 -17.16
CA SER A 3 -8.22 18.35 -15.93
C SER A 3 -7.65 17.71 -14.67
N ASP A 4 -7.22 16.46 -14.75
CA ASP A 4 -6.67 15.69 -13.64
C ASP A 4 -5.49 14.83 -14.13
N TRP A 5 -4.30 15.41 -14.08
CA TRP A 5 -3.14 14.84 -14.75
C TRP A 5 -2.45 13.75 -13.93
N THR A 6 -2.30 13.94 -12.63
CA THR A 6 -1.57 13.00 -11.75
C THR A 6 -2.49 12.19 -10.87
N HIS A 7 -3.56 12.80 -10.35
CA HIS A 7 -4.42 12.25 -9.32
C HIS A 7 -3.60 11.64 -8.16
N VAL A 8 -2.68 12.41 -7.57
CA VAL A 8 -1.91 11.93 -6.40
C VAL A 8 -2.88 11.67 -5.25
N ASN A 9 -2.91 10.43 -4.75
CA ASN A 9 -3.86 10.00 -3.73
C ASN A 9 -3.18 9.54 -2.43
N THR A 10 -1.85 9.41 -2.43
CA THR A 10 -1.06 8.87 -1.32
C THR A 10 0.21 9.66 -1.17
N LEU A 11 0.56 9.97 0.08
CA LEU A 11 1.83 10.54 0.49
C LEU A 11 2.26 9.90 1.80
N GLN A 12 3.52 9.48 1.88
CA GLN A 12 4.17 9.07 3.12
C GLN A 12 5.53 9.76 3.21
N LEU A 13 5.86 10.31 4.38
CA LEU A 13 7.26 10.58 4.70
C LEU A 13 7.93 9.24 4.99
N LEU A 14 9.02 8.93 4.28
CA LEU A 14 9.71 7.65 4.50
C LEU A 14 10.11 7.51 5.97
N PRO A 15 9.75 6.40 6.62
CA PRO A 15 10.18 6.14 7.98
C PRO A 15 11.68 5.83 8.03
N ALA A 16 12.24 5.74 9.24
CA ALA A 16 13.50 5.05 9.44
C ALA A 16 13.43 3.65 8.80
N ASN A 17 14.47 3.28 8.06
CA ASN A 17 14.48 2.02 7.31
C ASN A 17 15.89 1.48 7.12
N GLN A 18 15.96 0.17 6.85
CA GLN A 18 17.22 -0.54 6.69
C GLN A 18 18.02 -0.17 5.43
N TRP A 19 17.37 0.30 4.36
CA TRP A 19 18.04 0.60 3.11
C TRP A 19 18.94 1.83 3.24
N TYR A 20 18.42 2.89 3.85
CA TYR A 20 19.23 4.05 4.17
C TYR A 20 20.35 3.73 5.17
N LYS A 21 20.08 2.91 6.19
CA LYS A 21 21.12 2.43 7.14
C LYS A 21 22.25 1.66 6.44
N ARG A 22 21.98 1.07 5.27
CA ARG A 22 22.95 0.36 4.42
C ARG A 22 23.59 1.27 3.36
N GLY A 23 23.30 2.58 3.38
CA GLY A 23 23.91 3.58 2.50
C GLY A 23 23.10 3.91 1.23
N ASP A 24 21.88 3.38 1.05
CA ASP A 24 21.06 3.71 -0.11
C ASP A 24 20.30 5.03 0.13
N GLU A 25 20.88 6.14 -0.34
CA GLU A 25 20.37 7.50 -0.11
C GLU A 25 18.99 7.76 -0.72
N ARG A 26 18.57 6.96 -1.71
CA ARG A 26 17.21 7.07 -2.30
C ARG A 26 16.12 6.93 -1.24
N PHE A 27 16.39 6.12 -0.21
CA PHE A 27 15.46 5.81 0.87
C PHE A 27 15.70 6.64 2.14
N LYS A 28 16.36 7.81 2.04
CA LYS A 28 16.58 8.71 3.18
C LYS A 28 15.27 8.98 3.93
N PRO A 29 15.21 8.75 5.27
CA PRO A 29 14.03 9.06 6.07
C PRO A 29 13.60 10.52 5.89
N GLY A 30 12.29 10.74 5.75
CA GLY A 30 11.72 12.05 5.44
C GLY A 30 11.62 12.39 3.95
N ASN A 31 12.20 11.59 3.05
CA ASN A 31 11.86 11.66 1.62
C ASN A 31 10.37 11.35 1.39
N LEU A 32 9.81 11.85 0.30
CA LEU A 32 8.38 11.74 0.02
C LEU A 32 8.12 10.54 -0.87
N LEU A 33 7.43 9.52 -0.36
CA LEU A 33 6.80 8.50 -1.22
C LEU A 33 5.43 9.03 -1.62
N ILE A 34 5.19 9.18 -2.92
CA ILE A 34 3.90 9.59 -3.48
C ILE A 34 3.37 8.58 -4.50
N GLN A 35 2.05 8.56 -4.67
CA GLN A 35 1.40 7.71 -5.68
C GLN A 35 0.50 8.52 -6.60
N PRO A 36 1.01 8.97 -7.76
CA PRO A 36 0.19 9.53 -8.83
C PRO A 36 -0.64 8.43 -9.50
N ARG A 37 -1.92 8.34 -9.13
CA ARG A 37 -2.84 7.30 -9.61
C ARG A 37 -2.89 7.22 -11.14
N ASN A 38 -2.93 8.36 -11.83
CA ASN A 38 -3.11 8.39 -13.29
C ASN A 38 -1.82 8.07 -14.06
N TRP A 39 -0.68 7.98 -13.38
CA TRP A 39 0.60 7.61 -13.99
C TRP A 39 0.96 6.14 -13.73
N TRP A 40 0.13 5.42 -12.97
CA TRP A 40 0.31 4.00 -12.68
C TRP A 40 1.70 3.68 -12.08
N THR A 41 2.12 4.52 -11.15
CA THR A 41 3.45 4.47 -10.54
C THR A 41 3.39 4.94 -9.10
N PHE A 42 4.43 4.65 -8.34
CA PHE A 42 4.75 5.38 -7.12
C PHE A 42 6.22 5.74 -7.10
N ILE A 43 6.50 6.93 -6.59
CA ILE A 43 7.77 7.65 -6.74
C ILE A 43 8.26 8.05 -5.36
N ILE A 44 9.57 7.96 -5.15
CA ILE A 44 10.23 8.57 -4.00
C ILE A 44 10.95 9.83 -4.48
N ILE A 45 10.65 10.95 -3.83
CA ILE A 45 11.23 12.26 -4.09
C ILE A 45 12.14 12.63 -2.92
N ASP A 46 13.39 12.96 -3.22
CA ASP A 46 14.28 13.56 -2.24
C ASP A 46 13.73 14.93 -1.83
N ARG A 47 13.43 15.08 -0.54
CA ARG A 47 12.67 16.23 -0.04
C ARG A 47 13.45 17.54 -0.15
N GLU A 48 14.78 17.49 -0.11
CA GLU A 48 15.64 18.68 -0.14
C GLU A 48 15.83 19.19 -1.58
N SER A 49 16.15 18.30 -2.51
CA SER A 49 16.43 18.65 -3.91
C SER A 49 15.18 18.68 -4.80
N GLY A 50 14.09 18.05 -4.37
CA GLY A 50 12.85 17.91 -5.16
C GLY A 50 12.97 16.90 -6.32
N LYS A 51 14.06 16.14 -6.41
CA LYS A 51 14.29 15.17 -7.49
C LYS A 51 13.61 13.85 -7.18
N ALA A 52 13.00 13.23 -8.19
CA ALA A 52 12.64 11.81 -8.13
C ALA A 52 13.92 10.98 -8.06
N VAL A 53 14.09 10.20 -6.99
CA VAL A 53 15.29 9.37 -6.73
C VAL A 53 15.01 7.87 -6.88
N TRP A 54 13.75 7.48 -6.93
CA TRP A 54 13.31 6.11 -7.19
C TRP A 54 11.88 6.11 -7.72
N GLU A 55 11.55 5.15 -8.57
CA GLU A 55 10.23 5.01 -9.20
C GLU A 55 9.92 3.53 -9.46
N TYR A 56 8.64 3.16 -9.38
CA TYR A 56 8.18 1.81 -9.67
C TYR A 56 6.81 1.77 -10.36
N HIS A 57 6.79 1.13 -11.53
CA HIS A 57 5.58 0.89 -12.34
C HIS A 57 5.03 -0.53 -12.22
N GLY A 58 5.84 -1.48 -11.72
CA GLY A 58 5.51 -2.90 -11.68
C GLY A 58 5.62 -3.62 -13.01
N HIS A 59 5.85 -4.93 -12.94
CA HIS A 59 5.92 -5.82 -14.11
C HIS A 59 4.96 -7.00 -14.02
N TYR A 60 4.35 -7.22 -12.85
CA TYR A 60 3.43 -8.33 -12.63
C TYR A 60 2.09 -8.07 -13.31
N ARG A 61 1.61 -9.06 -14.09
CA ARG A 61 0.33 -9.04 -14.81
C ARG A 61 0.04 -7.73 -15.58
N GLY A 62 1.08 -7.16 -16.20
CA GLY A 62 0.99 -5.94 -17.01
C GLY A 62 1.35 -4.65 -16.28
N GLY A 63 1.75 -4.72 -15.00
CA GLY A 63 2.12 -3.57 -14.18
C GLY A 63 0.97 -3.09 -13.30
N ILE A 64 1.28 -2.11 -12.45
CA ILE A 64 0.29 -1.48 -11.58
C ILE A 64 -0.68 -0.68 -12.43
N SER A 65 -1.95 -0.58 -12.04
CA SER A 65 -2.84 0.42 -12.61
C SER A 65 -3.83 0.96 -11.61
N GLY A 66 -3.90 2.28 -11.57
CA GLY A 66 -4.73 2.99 -10.61
C GLY A 66 -4.40 2.66 -9.16
N GLY A 67 -3.15 2.44 -8.77
CA GLY A 67 -2.86 2.04 -7.39
C GLY A 67 -3.28 3.08 -6.33
N HIS A 68 -3.48 2.59 -5.11
CA HIS A 68 -3.69 3.36 -3.89
C HIS A 68 -2.79 2.86 -2.76
N ASP A 69 -2.57 3.74 -1.79
CA ASP A 69 -2.00 3.42 -0.49
C ASP A 69 -0.61 2.77 -0.53
N ALA A 70 0.22 3.13 -1.51
CA ALA A 70 1.63 2.77 -1.52
C ALA A 70 2.34 3.38 -0.31
N HIS A 71 3.01 2.56 0.51
CA HIS A 71 3.78 3.03 1.65
C HIS A 71 4.85 2.02 2.07
N MET A 72 5.96 2.53 2.60
CA MET A 72 6.99 1.71 3.21
C MET A 72 6.52 1.18 4.57
N ILE A 73 6.69 -0.12 4.78
CA ILE A 73 6.45 -0.77 6.07
C ILE A 73 7.49 -0.23 7.07
N PRO A 74 7.06 0.41 8.17
CA PRO A 74 7.98 0.95 9.17
C PRO A 74 8.68 -0.14 9.97
N GLU A 75 9.75 0.25 10.67
CA GLU A 75 10.44 -0.60 11.64
C GLU A 75 9.48 -1.13 12.72
N GLY A 76 9.75 -2.35 13.20
CA GLY A 76 8.91 -3.03 14.18
C GLY A 76 7.78 -3.89 13.58
N LEU A 77 7.56 -3.82 12.26
CA LEU A 77 6.60 -4.69 11.56
C LEU A 77 7.32 -5.71 10.66
N PRO A 78 6.76 -6.92 10.47
CA PRO A 78 7.30 -7.88 9.50
C PRO A 78 7.36 -7.29 8.09
N GLY A 79 8.51 -7.41 7.41
CA GLY A 79 8.73 -6.77 6.11
C GLY A 79 9.21 -5.32 6.18
N ALA A 80 9.62 -4.81 7.36
CA ALA A 80 10.16 -3.46 7.52
C ALA A 80 11.16 -3.06 6.42
N GLY A 81 10.91 -1.91 5.79
CA GLY A 81 11.67 -1.40 4.66
C GLY A 81 11.15 -1.83 3.28
N ASN A 82 10.31 -2.86 3.19
CA ASN A 82 9.58 -3.15 1.95
C ASN A 82 8.44 -2.15 1.77
N ILE A 83 7.89 -2.06 0.56
CA ILE A 83 6.76 -1.20 0.23
C ILE A 83 5.52 -2.07 -0.02
N LEU A 84 4.42 -1.75 0.68
CA LEU A 84 3.10 -2.29 0.36
C LEU A 84 2.37 -1.35 -0.57
N VAL A 85 1.57 -1.89 -1.47
CA VAL A 85 0.67 -1.12 -2.34
C VAL A 85 -0.62 -1.89 -2.60
N PHE A 86 -1.73 -1.16 -2.65
CA PHE A 86 -3.00 -1.66 -3.17
C PHE A 86 -3.05 -1.35 -4.67
N ASP A 87 -2.80 -2.35 -5.50
CA ASP A 87 -2.95 -2.25 -6.95
C ASP A 87 -4.42 -2.51 -7.33
N ASN A 88 -5.11 -1.50 -7.86
CA ASN A 88 -6.53 -1.63 -8.16
C ASN A 88 -6.80 -2.41 -9.45
N GLY A 89 -5.84 -2.48 -10.38
CA GLY A 89 -6.00 -3.25 -11.62
C GLY A 89 -7.04 -2.68 -12.59
N THR A 90 -7.22 -1.35 -12.62
CA THR A 90 -8.29 -0.75 -13.44
C THR A 90 -8.08 -0.92 -14.94
N GLU A 91 -6.82 -0.97 -15.38
CA GLU A 91 -6.45 -1.09 -16.80
C GLU A 91 -5.58 -2.32 -17.06
N THR A 92 -4.88 -2.78 -16.02
CA THR A 92 -4.09 -4.01 -16.03
C THR A 92 -4.88 -5.13 -15.35
N HIS A 93 -4.54 -6.40 -15.65
CA HIS A 93 -5.10 -7.58 -15.00
C HIS A 93 -6.64 -7.69 -14.83
N LYS A 94 -7.41 -7.09 -15.75
CA LYS A 94 -8.86 -7.28 -15.96
C LYS A 94 -9.77 -6.84 -14.80
N GLY A 95 -9.37 -5.82 -14.02
CA GLY A 95 -10.21 -5.39 -12.90
C GLY A 95 -10.25 -6.42 -11.79
N GLU A 96 -9.10 -7.03 -11.48
CA GLU A 96 -8.86 -7.79 -10.26
C GLU A 96 -7.95 -6.90 -9.40
N SER A 97 -8.15 -6.78 -8.10
CA SER A 97 -7.20 -6.03 -7.25
C SER A 97 -6.11 -6.96 -6.73
N ILE A 98 -4.92 -6.41 -6.51
CA ILE A 98 -3.76 -7.16 -6.00
C ILE A 98 -3.10 -6.32 -4.92
N ILE A 99 -2.78 -6.95 -3.80
CA ILE A 99 -1.85 -6.36 -2.84
C ILE A 99 -0.45 -6.84 -3.18
N LEU A 100 0.50 -5.92 -3.31
CA LEU A 100 1.90 -6.25 -3.56
C LEU A 100 2.75 -5.78 -2.38
N GLU A 101 3.70 -6.62 -1.97
CA GLU A 101 4.85 -6.22 -1.16
C GLU A 101 6.11 -6.28 -2.01
N ILE A 102 6.81 -5.16 -2.10
CA ILE A 102 7.95 -4.96 -3.00
C ILE A 102 9.18 -4.67 -2.17
N ASN A 103 10.28 -5.37 -2.45
CA ASN A 103 11.60 -4.96 -1.99
C ASN A 103 12.08 -3.83 -2.90
N PRO A 104 12.17 -2.57 -2.42
CA PRO A 104 12.47 -1.45 -3.28
C PRO A 104 13.96 -1.36 -3.67
N HIS A 105 14.84 -2.11 -3.00
CA HIS A 105 16.25 -2.17 -3.36
C HIS A 105 16.48 -3.07 -4.57
N THR A 106 15.74 -4.19 -4.68
CA THR A 106 15.84 -5.13 -5.82
C THR A 106 14.72 -4.98 -6.85
N ASN A 107 13.66 -4.23 -6.53
CA ASN A 107 12.41 -4.11 -7.29
C ASN A 107 11.63 -5.44 -7.46
N GLU A 108 11.92 -6.44 -6.62
CA GLU A 108 11.23 -7.73 -6.64
C GLU A 108 9.95 -7.69 -5.80
N ILE A 109 8.93 -8.41 -6.26
CA ILE A 109 7.73 -8.69 -5.47
C ILE A 109 8.05 -9.86 -4.53
N VAL A 110 8.09 -9.59 -3.24
CA VAL A 110 8.44 -10.58 -2.21
C VAL A 110 7.21 -11.24 -1.57
N TRP A 111 6.03 -10.62 -1.74
CA TRP A 111 4.75 -11.19 -1.35
C TRP A 111 3.63 -10.54 -2.16
N LYS A 112 2.53 -11.27 -2.34
CA LYS A 112 1.29 -10.73 -2.91
C LYS A 112 0.06 -11.41 -2.33
N TYR A 113 -1.07 -10.71 -2.40
CA TYR A 113 -2.40 -11.27 -2.22
C TYR A 113 -3.27 -10.91 -3.42
N GLU A 114 -3.91 -11.91 -4.01
CA GLU A 114 -4.89 -11.79 -5.09
C GLU A 114 -5.96 -12.87 -4.88
N ASP A 115 -7.20 -12.58 -5.25
CA ASP A 115 -8.34 -13.52 -5.12
C ASP A 115 -9.25 -13.44 -6.37
N GLY A 116 -8.62 -13.22 -7.53
CA GLY A 116 -9.29 -13.05 -8.81
C GLY A 116 -10.46 -12.07 -8.75
N THR A 117 -11.61 -12.49 -9.27
CA THR A 117 -12.83 -11.67 -9.31
C THR A 117 -13.51 -11.48 -7.94
N HIS A 118 -13.11 -12.25 -6.92
CA HIS A 118 -13.60 -12.11 -5.55
C HIS A 118 -12.96 -10.92 -4.82
N PHE A 119 -11.90 -10.33 -5.35
CA PHE A 119 -11.26 -9.14 -4.81
C PHE A 119 -11.07 -8.09 -5.90
N PHE A 120 -11.89 -7.05 -5.88
CA PHE A 120 -11.77 -5.91 -6.78
C PHE A 120 -12.38 -4.64 -6.20
N SER A 121 -11.54 -3.63 -6.03
CA SER A 121 -11.95 -2.24 -5.84
C SER A 121 -11.46 -1.40 -7.01
N LYS A 122 -12.37 -0.82 -7.81
CA LYS A 122 -12.02 0.03 -8.98
C LYS A 122 -11.24 1.29 -8.58
N THR A 123 -11.45 1.81 -7.39
CA THR A 123 -10.71 2.95 -6.84
C THR A 123 -10.69 2.86 -5.33
N ARG A 124 -9.91 3.71 -4.67
CA ARG A 124 -9.68 3.69 -3.23
C ARG A 124 -9.16 2.32 -2.77
N GLY A 125 -9.21 2.11 -1.47
CA GLY A 125 -8.63 0.95 -0.82
C GLY A 125 -7.39 1.32 -0.03
N ALA A 126 -7.09 0.44 0.91
CA ALA A 126 -5.98 0.60 1.82
C ALA A 126 -5.43 -0.77 2.24
N VAL A 127 -4.15 -0.81 2.56
CA VAL A 127 -3.46 -2.01 3.01
C VAL A 127 -2.59 -1.68 4.22
N GLN A 128 -2.48 -2.57 5.18
CA GLN A 128 -1.66 -2.35 6.38
C GLN A 128 -1.06 -3.68 6.85
N ARG A 129 0.28 -3.72 7.00
CA ARG A 129 0.95 -4.82 7.71
C ARG A 129 0.67 -4.73 9.21
N LEU A 130 0.38 -5.85 9.85
CA LEU A 130 0.11 -5.94 11.29
C LEU A 130 1.28 -6.58 12.06
N PRO A 131 1.41 -6.34 13.38
CA PRO A 131 2.49 -6.90 14.20
C PRO A 131 2.53 -8.43 14.23
N ASN A 132 1.38 -9.10 14.13
CA ASN A 132 1.29 -10.56 14.06
C ASN A 132 1.76 -11.15 12.71
N GLY A 133 2.15 -10.30 11.76
CA GLY A 133 2.56 -10.71 10.41
C GLY A 133 1.41 -10.85 9.42
N ASN A 134 0.16 -10.68 9.83
CA ASN A 134 -0.97 -10.63 8.91
C ASN A 134 -1.02 -9.27 8.18
N THR A 135 -1.83 -9.21 7.13
CA THR A 135 -2.09 -7.99 6.36
C THR A 135 -3.57 -7.66 6.45
N PHE A 136 -3.90 -6.47 6.92
CA PHE A 136 -5.25 -5.91 6.87
C PHE A 136 -5.48 -5.19 5.53
N ILE A 137 -6.64 -5.40 4.93
CA ILE A 137 -7.01 -4.87 3.63
C ILE A 137 -8.41 -4.24 3.73
N SER A 138 -8.54 -3.03 3.17
CA SER A 138 -9.78 -2.28 3.03
C SER A 138 -10.17 -2.25 1.55
N GLU A 139 -11.17 -3.04 1.16
CA GLU A 139 -11.78 -3.06 -0.18
C GLU A 139 -12.94 -2.05 -0.20
N ASP A 140 -12.56 -0.78 -0.35
CA ASP A 140 -13.41 0.36 0.00
C ASP A 140 -14.77 0.40 -0.71
N LEU A 141 -14.79 0.17 -2.03
CA LEU A 141 -16.03 0.24 -2.82
C LEU A 141 -17.00 -0.90 -2.52
N ARG A 142 -16.54 -2.01 -1.95
CA ARG A 142 -17.40 -3.11 -1.50
C ARG A 142 -17.79 -3.00 -0.03
N GLY A 143 -17.32 -1.95 0.67
CA GLY A 143 -17.52 -1.82 2.11
C GLY A 143 -16.87 -2.94 2.91
N ARG A 144 -15.90 -3.67 2.34
CA ARG A 144 -15.35 -4.90 2.95
C ARG A 144 -13.97 -4.61 3.53
N CYS A 145 -13.76 -5.04 4.77
CA CYS A 145 -12.43 -5.11 5.38
C CYS A 145 -12.11 -6.55 5.73
N PHE A 146 -10.88 -6.98 5.55
CA PHE A 146 -10.47 -8.33 5.91
C PHE A 146 -9.00 -8.39 6.29
N GLU A 147 -8.65 -9.41 7.07
CA GLU A 147 -7.29 -9.69 7.50
C GLU A 147 -6.85 -11.03 6.92
N VAL A 148 -5.69 -11.04 6.25
CA VAL A 148 -5.10 -12.24 5.65
C VAL A 148 -3.80 -12.62 6.33
N THR A 149 -3.61 -13.93 6.50
CA THR A 149 -2.33 -14.52 6.88
C THR A 149 -1.29 -14.33 5.77
N LYS A 150 -0.02 -14.60 6.06
CA LYS A 150 1.06 -14.57 5.06
C LYS A 150 0.80 -15.58 3.93
N GLU A 151 0.11 -16.68 4.21
CA GLU A 151 -0.28 -17.70 3.23
C GLU A 151 -1.55 -17.31 2.44
N GLY A 152 -2.11 -16.12 2.69
CA GLY A 152 -3.28 -15.60 1.97
C GLY A 152 -4.63 -16.09 2.50
N LYS A 153 -4.68 -16.78 3.65
CA LYS A 153 -5.95 -17.18 4.26
C LYS A 153 -6.59 -16.01 5.00
N ILE A 154 -7.85 -15.72 4.71
CA ILE A 154 -8.67 -14.76 5.47
C ILE A 154 -8.96 -15.34 6.86
N VAL A 155 -8.64 -14.58 7.91
CA VAL A 155 -8.85 -14.97 9.32
C VAL A 155 -9.80 -14.05 10.06
N TRP A 156 -10.14 -12.90 9.48
CA TRP A 156 -11.15 -11.99 9.97
C TRP A 156 -11.73 -11.21 8.79
N GLU A 157 -13.02 -10.92 8.85
CA GLU A 157 -13.73 -10.18 7.82
C GLU A 157 -14.86 -9.35 8.44
N TYR A 158 -15.09 -8.18 7.86
CA TYR A 158 -16.22 -7.32 8.13
C TYR A 158 -16.77 -6.75 6.84
N ILE A 159 -18.09 -6.70 6.72
CA ILE A 159 -18.80 -6.12 5.57
C ILE A 159 -19.72 -5.01 6.08
N SER A 160 -19.40 -3.79 5.69
CA SER A 160 -20.21 -2.60 5.91
C SER A 160 -21.40 -2.58 4.94
N PRO A 161 -22.59 -2.09 5.36
CA PRO A 161 -23.72 -1.90 4.46
C PRO A 161 -23.51 -0.74 3.46
N VAL A 162 -22.45 0.04 3.62
CA VAL A 162 -22.08 1.18 2.77
C VAL A 162 -20.59 1.13 2.42
N GLU A 163 -20.20 1.87 1.37
CA GLU A 163 -18.79 2.09 1.07
C GLU A 163 -18.04 2.62 2.30
N ILE A 164 -16.78 2.21 2.41
CA ILE A 164 -15.85 2.71 3.43
C ILE A 164 -14.74 3.52 2.75
N ASN A 165 -13.90 4.16 3.56
CA ASN A 165 -12.77 4.92 3.04
C ASN A 165 -11.54 4.68 3.93
N ARG A 166 -10.56 3.97 3.39
CA ARG A 166 -9.25 3.71 4.01
C ARG A 166 -9.30 3.30 5.48
N ALA A 167 -9.95 2.17 5.76
CA ALA A 167 -9.92 1.61 7.10
C ALA A 167 -8.51 1.18 7.50
N ARG A 168 -8.22 1.28 8.81
CA ARG A 168 -6.99 0.84 9.44
C ARG A 168 -7.32 0.06 10.70
N ARG A 169 -6.50 -0.94 11.02
CA ARG A 169 -6.58 -1.67 12.27
C ARG A 169 -5.63 -1.02 13.29
N TYR A 170 -6.18 -0.68 14.44
CA TYR A 170 -5.44 -0.16 15.59
C TYR A 170 -5.68 -1.06 16.80
N PRO A 171 -4.68 -1.25 17.67
CA PRO A 171 -4.90 -1.91 18.94
C PRO A 171 -5.77 -1.04 19.87
N LEU A 172 -6.39 -1.63 20.88
CA LEU A 172 -7.32 -0.92 21.77
C LEU A 172 -6.63 0.24 22.49
N GLU A 173 -5.37 0.07 22.89
CA GLU A 173 -4.55 1.10 23.53
C GLU A 173 -4.33 2.36 22.67
N TYR A 174 -4.54 2.28 21.35
CA TYR A 174 -4.49 3.46 20.48
C TYR A 174 -5.61 4.46 20.78
N CYS A 175 -6.76 3.97 21.28
CA CYS A 175 -7.86 4.81 21.75
C CYS A 175 -8.03 4.63 23.26
N PRO A 176 -7.43 5.50 24.09
CA PRO A 176 -7.50 5.40 25.55
C PRO A 176 -8.93 5.38 26.12
N VAL A 177 -9.91 5.89 25.37
CA VAL A 177 -11.33 5.85 25.73
C VAL A 177 -11.92 4.45 25.51
N CYS A 178 -11.58 3.78 24.40
CA CYS A 178 -12.03 2.41 24.11
C CYS A 178 -11.32 1.35 24.96
N ALA A 179 -10.12 1.63 25.48
CA ALA A 179 -9.38 0.69 26.31
C ALA A 179 -9.96 0.47 27.74
N LYS A 180 -10.98 1.26 28.13
CA LYS A 180 -11.57 1.24 29.49
C LYS A 180 -12.91 0.50 29.59
N THR A 181 -13.40 -0.07 28.49
CA THR A 181 -14.66 -0.85 28.42
C THR A 181 -14.35 -2.33 28.34
#